data_AF-A0A051U5T1-F1
#
_entry.id   AF-A0A051U5T1-F1
#
_cell.length_a   1.000
_cell.length_b   1.000
_cell.length_c   1.000
_cell.angle_alpha   90.00
_cell.angle_beta   90.00
_cell.angle_gamma   90.00
#
_symmetry.space_group_name_H-M   'P 1'
#
loop_
_entity.id
_entity.type
_entity.pdbx_description
1 polymer ?
#
loop_
_entity_poly.entity_id
_entity_poly.type
_entity_poly.pdbx_seq_one_letter_code
_entity_poly.pdbx_strand_id
1 'polypeptide(L)'
;MQAVRELLQEKPFAELSVSTISLRAGVARSGFYFYFDSKYAVLAQLMAEAAEELEELTEYFAPRQAGESPEQFAKRMVGSAAAVYAHNDPVVTACNEARNTDVEIRDLLDQQFEVVLGQIVGIVEAEMKAGTATPISDDLPTLIRTLAGTTALVLTGDPILTGRDSDRDRRVRVLEQLWLHALWAGRP
;
A
#
# COMPACT_ATOMS: atom_id res chain seq x y z
N MET A 1 13.71 5.89 -12.81
CA MET A 1 12.40 5.98 -12.12
C MET A 1 11.29 6.40 -13.07
N GLN A 2 11.21 7.66 -13.50
CA GLN A 2 10.13 8.17 -14.37
C GLN A 2 9.90 7.33 -15.65
N ALA A 3 10.96 6.98 -16.37
CA ALA A 3 10.87 6.11 -17.55
C ALA A 3 10.17 4.76 -17.27
N VAL A 4 10.40 4.17 -16.09
CA VAL A 4 9.74 2.91 -15.71
C VAL A 4 8.29 3.16 -15.34
N ARG A 5 7.96 4.25 -14.62
CA ARG A 5 6.56 4.62 -14.33
C ARG A 5 5.75 4.76 -15.62
N GLU A 6 6.29 5.41 -16.64
CA GLU A 6 5.65 5.54 -17.95
C GLU A 6 5.51 4.20 -18.68
N LEU A 7 6.58 3.39 -18.68
CA LEU A 7 6.55 2.07 -19.33
C LEU A 7 5.53 1.12 -18.69
N LEU A 8 5.33 1.20 -17.38
CA LEU A 8 4.34 0.40 -16.65
C LEU A 8 2.89 0.76 -17.01
N GLN A 9 2.63 1.96 -17.53
CA GLN A 9 1.32 2.32 -18.08
C GLN A 9 1.06 1.66 -19.45
N GLU A 10 2.11 1.21 -20.13
CA GLU A 10 2.03 0.71 -21.51
C GLU A 10 2.05 -0.82 -21.60
N LYS A 11 2.78 -1.50 -20.70
CA LYS A 11 2.94 -2.96 -20.74
C LYS A 11 3.36 -3.57 -19.40
N PRO A 12 3.15 -4.88 -19.21
CA PRO A 12 3.55 -5.58 -17.99
C PRO A 12 5.05 -5.49 -17.71
N PHE A 13 5.42 -5.41 -16.44
CA PHE A 13 6.82 -5.31 -16.01
C PHE A 13 7.67 -6.50 -16.48
N ALA A 14 7.08 -7.69 -16.58
CA ALA A 14 7.73 -8.89 -17.09
C ALA A 14 8.32 -8.69 -18.50
N GLU A 15 7.65 -7.93 -19.36
CA GLU A 15 8.06 -7.64 -20.74
C GLU A 15 9.12 -6.53 -20.84
N LEU A 16 9.37 -5.78 -19.77
CA LEU A 16 10.38 -4.73 -19.77
C LEU A 16 11.79 -5.32 -19.75
N SER A 17 12.65 -4.82 -20.64
CA SER A 17 14.08 -5.13 -20.63
C SER A 17 14.88 -3.91 -20.18
N VAL A 18 16.09 -4.15 -19.65
CA VAL A 18 17.04 -3.04 -19.34
C VAL A 18 17.29 -2.17 -20.58
N SER A 19 17.32 -2.76 -21.77
CA SER A 19 17.47 -2.01 -23.02
C SER A 19 16.27 -1.09 -23.27
N THR A 20 15.05 -1.57 -23.08
CA THR A 20 13.82 -0.79 -23.21
C THR A 20 13.79 0.37 -22.22
N ILE A 21 14.15 0.10 -20.96
CA ILE A 21 14.20 1.11 -19.90
C ILE A 21 15.26 2.17 -20.21
N SER A 22 16.47 1.74 -20.60
CA SER A 22 17.57 2.65 -20.95
C SER A 22 17.21 3.55 -22.12
N LEU A 23 16.58 2.97 -23.16
CA LEU A 23 16.10 3.71 -24.33
C LEU A 23 15.07 4.77 -23.94
N ARG A 24 14.07 4.42 -23.13
CA ARG A 24 13.06 5.39 -22.66
C ARG A 24 13.68 6.48 -21.80
N ALA A 25 14.64 6.14 -20.95
CA ALA A 25 15.35 7.08 -20.09
C ALA A 25 16.38 7.95 -20.83
N GLY A 26 16.66 7.69 -22.12
CA GLY A 26 17.65 8.44 -22.89
C GLY A 26 19.10 8.20 -22.44
N VAL A 27 19.38 7.05 -21.81
CA VAL A 27 20.72 6.69 -21.31
C VAL A 27 21.28 5.44 -21.99
N ALA A 28 22.59 5.31 -22.01
CA ALA A 28 23.24 4.07 -22.44
C ALA A 28 22.98 2.95 -21.40
N ARG A 29 23.02 1.69 -21.86
CA ARG A 29 22.86 0.51 -20.98
C ARG A 29 23.89 0.46 -19.85
N SER A 30 25.13 0.90 -20.09
CA SER A 30 26.14 1.03 -19.03
C SER A 30 25.77 2.08 -18.00
N GLY A 31 25.09 3.15 -18.40
CA GLY A 31 24.56 4.17 -17.50
C GLY A 31 23.45 3.64 -16.61
N PHE A 32 22.62 2.70 -17.09
CA PHE A 32 21.65 2.01 -16.24
C PHE A 32 22.33 1.22 -15.11
N TYR A 33 23.30 0.37 -15.46
CA TYR A 33 24.01 -0.48 -14.49
C TYR A 33 24.92 0.29 -13.54
N PHE A 34 25.16 1.58 -13.79
CA PHE A 34 25.80 2.45 -12.82
C PHE A 34 24.89 2.74 -11.60
N TYR A 35 23.57 2.77 -11.80
CA TYR A 35 22.60 3.08 -10.75
C TYR A 35 21.83 1.86 -10.22
N PHE A 36 21.60 0.86 -11.07
CA PHE A 36 20.75 -0.28 -10.73
C PHE A 36 21.35 -1.59 -11.22
N ASP A 37 21.48 -2.56 -10.31
CA ASP A 37 22.01 -3.88 -10.64
C ASP A 37 21.04 -4.70 -11.51
N SER A 38 19.75 -4.42 -11.42
CA SER A 38 18.70 -5.11 -12.17
C SER A 38 17.50 -4.20 -12.45
N LYS A 39 16.62 -4.62 -13.36
CA LYS A 39 15.31 -3.93 -13.51
C LYS A 39 14.46 -4.03 -12.25
N TYR A 40 14.62 -5.09 -11.46
CA TYR A 40 13.90 -5.30 -10.20
C TYR A 40 14.35 -4.31 -9.14
N ALA A 41 15.64 -3.93 -9.09
CA ALA A 41 16.12 -2.87 -8.20
C ALA A 41 15.42 -1.52 -8.48
N VAL A 42 15.09 -1.23 -9.74
CA VAL A 42 14.29 -0.02 -10.08
C VAL A 42 12.88 -0.13 -9.53
N LEU A 43 12.26 -1.30 -9.66
CA LEU A 43 10.90 -1.55 -9.16
C LEU A 43 10.85 -1.50 -7.63
N ALA A 44 11.86 -2.07 -6.95
CA ALA A 44 12.04 -2.00 -5.51
C ALA A 44 12.12 -0.55 -5.01
N GLN A 45 12.92 0.28 -5.68
CA GLN A 45 13.01 1.69 -5.33
C GLN A 45 11.68 2.43 -5.55
N LEU A 46 10.92 2.10 -6.62
CA LEU A 46 9.60 2.71 -6.86
C LEU A 46 8.60 2.33 -5.76
N MET A 47 8.68 1.08 -5.27
CA MET A 47 7.87 0.62 -4.15
C MET A 47 8.26 1.29 -2.83
N ALA A 48 9.56 1.52 -2.61
CA ALA A 48 10.05 2.27 -1.46
C ALA A 48 9.51 3.72 -1.46
N GLU A 49 9.55 4.40 -2.62
CA GLU A 49 8.96 5.75 -2.78
C GLU A 49 7.45 5.74 -2.45
N ALA A 50 6.70 4.72 -2.88
CA ALA A 50 5.28 4.61 -2.59
C ALA A 50 4.99 4.36 -1.09
N ALA A 51 5.87 3.64 -0.40
CA ALA A 51 5.74 3.42 1.03
C ALA A 51 6.10 4.67 1.85
N GLU A 52 7.13 5.41 1.44
CA GLU A 52 7.47 6.73 2.03
C GLU A 52 6.31 7.71 1.86
N GLU A 53 5.68 7.75 0.68
CA GLU A 53 4.47 8.56 0.44
C GLU A 53 3.32 8.18 1.39
N LEU A 54 3.15 6.88 1.69
CA LEU A 54 2.15 6.41 2.66
C LEU A 54 2.47 6.89 4.08
N GLU A 55 3.73 6.81 4.49
CA GLU A 55 4.16 7.34 5.78
C GLU A 55 3.88 8.84 5.85
N GLU A 56 4.30 9.63 4.87
CA GLU A 56 4.06 11.07 4.85
C GLU A 56 2.57 11.42 4.92
N LEU A 57 1.73 10.79 4.09
CA LEU A 57 0.30 11.06 4.05
C LEU A 57 -0.44 10.57 5.30
N THR A 58 0.13 9.63 6.06
CA THR A 58 -0.41 9.21 7.37
C THR A 58 0.22 9.98 8.53
N GLU A 59 1.06 10.97 8.25
CA GLU A 59 1.87 11.71 9.24
C GLU A 59 2.72 10.75 10.09
N TYR A 60 3.38 9.79 9.42
CA TYR A 60 4.11 8.67 10.01
C TYR A 60 3.24 7.82 10.93
N PHE A 61 2.03 7.49 10.46
CA PHE A 61 1.02 6.78 11.24
C PHE A 61 0.77 7.48 12.60
N ALA A 62 0.58 8.80 12.55
CA ALA A 62 0.31 9.58 13.76
C ALA A 62 -0.96 9.06 14.46
N PRO A 63 -0.96 9.00 15.81
CA PRO A 63 -2.14 8.60 16.56
C PRO A 63 -3.29 9.59 16.33
N ARG A 64 -4.50 9.18 16.72
CA ARG A 64 -5.69 10.03 16.62
C ARG A 64 -5.49 11.32 17.41
N GLN A 65 -5.76 12.45 16.75
CA GLN A 65 -5.56 13.77 17.32
C GLN A 65 -6.63 14.10 18.37
N ALA A 66 -6.34 15.05 19.27
CA ALA A 66 -7.32 15.50 20.26
C ALA A 66 -8.55 16.12 19.55
N GLY A 67 -9.73 15.57 19.80
CA GLY A 67 -10.98 16.00 19.16
C GLY A 67 -11.27 15.36 17.80
N GLU A 68 -10.35 14.55 17.26
CA GLU A 68 -10.60 13.73 16.06
C GLU A 68 -11.47 12.52 16.46
N SER A 69 -12.62 12.35 15.81
CA SER A 69 -13.48 11.18 16.03
C SER A 69 -12.90 9.91 15.38
N PRO A 70 -13.27 8.70 15.83
CA PRO A 70 -12.85 7.45 15.17
C PRO A 70 -13.19 7.42 13.67
N GLU A 71 -14.32 7.98 13.27
CA GLU A 71 -14.74 8.10 11.87
C GLU A 71 -13.78 9.00 11.07
N GLN A 72 -13.40 10.15 11.64
CA GLN A 72 -12.45 11.07 11.01
C GLN A 72 -11.07 10.43 10.87
N PHE A 73 -10.62 9.72 11.90
CA PHE A 73 -9.36 9.00 11.89
C PHE A 73 -9.34 7.89 10.84
N ALA A 74 -10.37 7.04 10.79
CA ALA A 74 -10.48 5.98 9.78
C ALA A 74 -10.50 6.56 8.36
N LYS A 75 -11.22 7.67 8.14
CA LYS A 75 -11.25 8.39 6.86
C LYS A 75 -9.87 8.94 6.48
N ARG A 76 -9.14 9.54 7.41
CA ARG A 76 -7.79 10.05 7.17
C ARG A 76 -6.86 8.91 6.76
N MET A 77 -6.77 7.85 7.56
CA MET A 77 -5.84 6.75 7.33
C MET A 77 -6.14 5.95 6.04
N VAL A 78 -7.40 5.58 5.82
CA VAL A 78 -7.81 4.84 4.61
C VAL A 78 -7.76 5.74 3.38
N GLY A 79 -8.08 7.02 3.52
CA GLY A 79 -7.95 8.02 2.46
C GLY A 79 -6.50 8.20 1.99
N SER A 80 -5.54 8.25 2.93
CA SER A 80 -4.11 8.30 2.63
C SER A 80 -3.66 7.06 1.86
N ALA A 81 -4.02 5.86 2.33
CA ALA A 81 -3.74 4.63 1.60
C ALA A 81 -4.36 4.65 0.19
N ALA A 82 -5.62 5.05 0.08
CA ALA A 82 -6.27 5.16 -1.22
C ALA A 82 -5.50 6.08 -2.17
N ALA A 83 -5.08 7.26 -1.71
CA ALA A 83 -4.32 8.22 -2.51
C ALA A 83 -3.02 7.62 -3.06
N VAL A 84 -2.21 6.99 -2.19
CA VAL A 84 -0.96 6.32 -2.56
C VAL A 84 -1.18 5.25 -3.62
N TYR A 85 -2.16 4.37 -3.41
CA TYR A 85 -2.44 3.28 -4.33
C TYR A 85 -2.78 3.78 -5.73
N ALA A 86 -3.55 4.87 -5.86
CA ALA A 86 -3.85 5.38 -7.19
C ALA A 86 -2.74 6.18 -7.83
N HIS A 87 -1.93 6.88 -7.04
CA HIS A 87 -0.76 7.54 -7.57
C HIS A 87 0.27 6.52 -8.10
N ASN A 88 0.34 5.35 -7.47
CA ASN A 88 1.33 4.32 -7.75
C ASN A 88 0.75 3.03 -8.38
N ASP A 89 -0.46 3.06 -8.94
CA ASP A 89 -1.23 1.85 -9.29
C ASP A 89 -0.46 0.84 -10.18
N PRO A 90 0.21 1.24 -11.28
CA PRO A 90 0.99 0.28 -12.06
C PRO A 90 2.25 -0.21 -11.38
N VAL A 91 2.83 0.56 -10.45
CA VAL A 91 3.99 0.14 -9.65
C VAL A 91 3.55 -0.93 -8.66
N VAL A 92 2.47 -0.70 -7.92
CA VAL A 92 1.93 -1.65 -6.94
C VAL A 92 1.50 -2.94 -7.64
N THR A 93 0.84 -2.83 -8.78
CA THR A 93 0.45 -3.98 -9.62
C THR A 93 1.68 -4.76 -10.09
N ALA A 94 2.70 -4.09 -10.62
CA ALA A 94 3.93 -4.74 -11.06
C ALA A 94 4.67 -5.44 -9.92
N CYS A 95 4.70 -4.86 -8.71
CA CYS A 95 5.30 -5.51 -7.55
C CYS A 95 4.53 -6.78 -7.14
N ASN A 96 3.19 -6.70 -7.12
CA ASN A 96 2.32 -7.82 -6.79
C ASN A 96 2.42 -8.99 -7.79
N GLU A 97 2.68 -8.70 -9.06
CA GLU A 97 2.98 -9.72 -10.06
C GLU A 97 4.38 -10.31 -9.85
N ALA A 98 5.39 -9.43 -9.71
CA ALA A 98 6.79 -9.81 -9.63
C ALA A 98 7.12 -10.68 -8.41
N ARG A 99 6.46 -10.47 -7.26
CA ARG A 99 6.67 -11.25 -6.02
C ARG A 99 6.48 -12.76 -6.18
N ASN A 100 5.74 -13.20 -7.20
CA ASN A 100 5.54 -14.62 -7.48
C ASN A 100 6.75 -15.27 -8.19
N THR A 101 7.67 -14.46 -8.70
CA THR A 101 8.79 -14.90 -9.55
C THR A 101 10.15 -14.40 -9.08
N ASP A 102 10.19 -13.33 -8.28
CA ASP A 102 11.41 -12.69 -7.79
C ASP A 102 11.38 -12.63 -6.25
N VAL A 103 12.41 -13.22 -5.63
CA VAL A 103 12.52 -13.32 -4.17
C VAL A 103 12.82 -11.98 -3.51
N GLU A 104 13.60 -11.12 -4.16
CA GLU A 104 13.99 -9.83 -3.61
C GLU A 104 12.77 -8.89 -3.52
N ILE A 105 11.92 -8.87 -4.56
CA ILE A 105 10.66 -8.14 -4.51
C ILE A 105 9.70 -8.71 -3.47
N ARG A 106 9.61 -10.03 -3.34
CA ARG A 106 8.76 -10.66 -2.32
C ARG A 106 9.20 -10.26 -0.93
N ASP A 107 10.49 -10.40 -0.62
CA ASP A 107 11.03 -10.11 0.70
C ASP A 107 10.90 -8.62 1.04
N LEU A 108 11.08 -7.73 0.05
CA LEU A 108 10.82 -6.30 0.18
C LEU A 108 9.35 -6.01 0.54
N LEU A 109 8.40 -6.58 -0.21
CA LEU A 109 6.97 -6.36 0.07
C LEU A 109 6.57 -6.89 1.44
N ASP A 110 7.08 -8.06 1.82
CA ASP A 110 6.85 -8.65 3.14
C ASP A 110 7.38 -7.72 4.23
N GLN A 111 8.62 -7.21 4.10
CA GLN A 111 9.21 -6.27 5.06
C GLN A 111 8.38 -4.98 5.19
N GLN A 112 8.01 -4.35 4.08
CA GLN A 112 7.23 -3.11 4.09
C GLN A 112 5.86 -3.32 4.71
N PHE A 113 5.22 -4.46 4.43
CA PHE A 113 3.93 -4.80 5.00
C PHE A 113 4.01 -5.01 6.52
N GLU A 114 5.04 -5.69 7.02
CA GLU A 114 5.24 -5.87 8.46
C GLU A 114 5.50 -4.54 9.20
N VAL A 115 6.22 -3.59 8.60
CA VAL A 115 6.44 -2.25 9.18
C VAL A 115 5.10 -1.52 9.36
N VAL A 116 4.29 -1.46 8.31
CA VAL A 116 2.97 -0.81 8.34
C VAL A 116 2.05 -1.50 9.35
N LEU A 117 2.04 -2.84 9.38
CA LEU A 117 1.26 -3.58 10.38
C LEU A 117 1.66 -3.22 11.81
N GLY A 118 2.96 -3.18 12.10
CA GLY A 118 3.47 -2.82 13.42
C GLY A 118 3.03 -1.42 13.86
N GLN A 119 3.06 -0.45 12.96
CA GLN A 119 2.60 0.91 13.23
C GLN A 119 1.09 0.96 13.55
N ILE A 120 0.26 0.29 12.75
CA ILE A 120 -1.19 0.26 12.97
C ILE A 120 -1.53 -0.48 14.28
N VAL A 121 -0.88 -1.61 14.56
CA VAL A 121 -1.05 -2.33 15.83
C VAL A 121 -0.73 -1.40 17.00
N GLY A 122 0.40 -0.69 16.96
CA GLY A 122 0.79 0.25 18.02
C GLY A 122 -0.23 1.36 18.25
N ILE A 123 -0.85 1.92 17.20
CA ILE A 123 -1.94 2.89 17.32
C ILE A 123 -3.13 2.27 18.06
N VAL A 124 -3.58 1.09 17.63
CA VAL A 124 -4.79 0.47 18.18
C VAL A 124 -4.57 0.02 19.62
N GLU A 125 -3.41 -0.51 19.97
CA GLU A 125 -3.06 -0.84 21.36
C GLU A 125 -3.11 0.40 22.27
N ALA A 126 -2.66 1.55 21.78
CA ALA A 126 -2.73 2.81 22.53
C ALA A 126 -4.19 3.25 22.77
N GLU A 127 -5.06 3.14 21.76
CA GLU A 127 -6.50 3.43 21.87
C GLU A 127 -7.20 2.45 22.83
N MET A 128 -6.86 1.15 22.77
CA MET A 128 -7.38 0.14 23.71
C MET A 128 -6.97 0.45 25.14
N LYS A 129 -5.70 0.82 25.36
CA LYS A 129 -5.19 1.20 26.69
C LYS A 129 -5.87 2.47 27.24
N ALA A 130 -6.25 3.39 26.35
CA ALA A 130 -7.02 4.58 26.70
C ALA A 130 -8.52 4.31 26.93
N GLY A 131 -9.00 3.10 26.64
CA GLY A 131 -10.42 2.74 26.73
C GLY A 131 -11.27 3.37 25.63
N THR A 132 -10.65 3.82 24.54
CA THR A 132 -11.33 4.50 23.43
C THR A 132 -11.61 3.58 22.24
N ALA A 133 -10.96 2.42 22.15
CA ALA A 133 -11.23 1.40 21.14
C ALA A 133 -11.58 0.05 21.77
N THR A 134 -12.50 -0.66 21.14
CA THR A 134 -12.83 -2.04 21.47
C THR A 134 -12.87 -2.83 20.16
N PRO A 135 -11.80 -3.51 19.78
CA PRO A 135 -11.78 -4.28 18.54
C PRO A 135 -12.70 -5.51 18.59
N ILE A 136 -13.13 -5.98 17.41
CA ILE A 136 -14.00 -7.16 17.28
C ILE A 136 -13.31 -8.49 17.62
N SER A 137 -11.98 -8.48 17.75
CA SER A 137 -11.16 -9.63 18.11
C SER A 137 -10.02 -9.19 19.04
N ASP A 138 -9.65 -10.08 19.96
CA ASP A 138 -8.49 -9.98 20.83
C ASP A 138 -7.17 -10.36 20.13
N ASP A 139 -7.22 -11.07 18.98
CA ASP A 139 -6.07 -11.30 18.10
C ASP A 139 -5.87 -10.09 17.17
N LEU A 140 -5.35 -9.01 17.75
CA LEU A 140 -5.13 -7.75 17.06
C LEU A 140 -4.21 -7.89 15.83
N PRO A 141 -3.04 -8.57 15.88
CA PRO A 141 -2.18 -8.73 14.71
C PRO A 141 -2.88 -9.41 13.52
N THR A 142 -3.69 -10.43 13.77
CA THR A 142 -4.46 -11.11 12.70
C THR A 142 -5.58 -10.23 12.15
N LEU A 143 -6.27 -9.49 13.02
CA LEU A 143 -7.32 -8.55 12.61
C LEU A 143 -6.74 -7.45 11.69
N ILE A 144 -5.67 -6.78 12.14
CA ILE A 144 -5.03 -5.71 11.35
C ILE A 144 -4.50 -6.26 10.02
N ARG A 145 -3.86 -7.44 10.01
CA ARG A 145 -3.39 -8.08 8.77
C ARG A 145 -4.52 -8.37 7.80
N THR A 146 -5.67 -8.82 8.29
CA THR A 146 -6.84 -9.11 7.46
C THR A 146 -7.44 -7.84 6.86
N LEU A 147 -7.56 -6.77 7.66
CA LEU A 147 -8.04 -5.47 7.23
C LEU A 147 -7.08 -4.85 6.20
N ALA A 148 -5.78 -4.84 6.47
CA ALA A 148 -4.75 -4.32 5.57
C ALA A 148 -4.69 -5.10 4.26
N GLY A 149 -4.75 -6.43 4.31
CA GLY A 149 -4.78 -7.29 3.12
C GLY A 149 -6.03 -7.02 2.26
N THR A 150 -7.19 -6.86 2.88
CA THR A 150 -8.44 -6.52 2.19
C THR A 150 -8.37 -5.12 1.58
N THR A 151 -7.83 -4.14 2.31
CA THR A 151 -7.58 -2.78 1.80
C THR A 151 -6.67 -2.82 0.58
N ALA A 152 -5.50 -3.47 0.67
CA ALA A 152 -4.56 -3.58 -0.44
C ALA A 152 -5.23 -4.19 -1.69
N LEU A 153 -5.93 -5.31 -1.51
CA LEU A 153 -6.59 -6.06 -2.57
C LEU A 153 -7.71 -5.27 -3.27
N VAL A 154 -8.50 -4.52 -2.50
CA VAL A 154 -9.59 -3.70 -3.03
C VAL A 154 -9.06 -2.43 -3.71
N LEU A 155 -7.96 -1.87 -3.22
CA LEU A 155 -7.35 -0.66 -3.78
C LEU A 155 -6.56 -0.93 -5.06
N THR A 156 -5.97 -2.13 -5.23
CA THR A 156 -5.34 -2.54 -6.51
C THR A 156 -6.33 -2.71 -7.66
N GLY A 157 -7.64 -2.69 -7.40
CA GLY A 157 -8.64 -2.60 -8.46
C GLY A 157 -8.83 -3.87 -9.30
N ASP A 158 -8.50 -5.06 -8.77
CA ASP A 158 -8.70 -6.32 -9.47
C ASP A 158 -10.18 -6.46 -9.90
N PRO A 159 -10.50 -6.54 -11.21
CA PRO A 159 -11.87 -6.56 -11.70
C PRO A 159 -12.72 -7.74 -11.19
N ILE A 160 -12.11 -8.86 -10.83
CA ILE A 160 -12.82 -10.02 -10.24
C ILE A 160 -13.38 -9.65 -8.87
N LEU A 161 -12.62 -8.87 -8.10
CA LEU A 161 -12.92 -8.56 -6.71
C LEU A 161 -13.69 -7.27 -6.56
N THR A 162 -13.39 -6.28 -7.40
CA THR A 162 -14.06 -4.99 -7.33
C THR A 162 -15.32 -4.95 -8.18
N GLY A 163 -15.42 -5.77 -9.23
CA GLY A 163 -16.48 -5.69 -10.23
C GLY A 163 -16.17 -4.63 -11.29
N ARG A 164 -16.67 -4.86 -12.51
CA ARG A 164 -16.28 -4.09 -13.71
C ARG A 164 -16.70 -2.61 -13.71
N ASP A 165 -17.74 -2.25 -12.94
CA ASP A 165 -18.29 -0.89 -12.87
C ASP A 165 -18.13 -0.25 -11.48
N SER A 166 -17.16 -0.71 -10.68
CA SER A 166 -17.06 -0.25 -9.30
C SER A 166 -16.39 1.13 -9.19
N ASP A 167 -17.15 2.08 -8.67
CA ASP A 167 -16.65 3.38 -8.24
C ASP A 167 -15.65 3.22 -7.08
N ARG A 168 -14.43 3.71 -7.29
CA ARG A 168 -13.34 3.67 -6.30
C ARG A 168 -13.74 4.37 -5.00
N ASP A 169 -14.45 5.49 -5.06
CA ASP A 169 -14.83 6.23 -3.86
C ASP A 169 -15.83 5.44 -3.02
N ARG A 170 -16.69 4.63 -3.67
CA ARG A 170 -17.57 3.68 -2.95
C ARG A 170 -16.75 2.61 -2.23
N ARG A 171 -15.69 2.08 -2.86
CA ARG A 171 -14.82 1.08 -2.24
C ARG A 171 -14.07 1.65 -1.04
N VAL A 172 -13.51 2.86 -1.18
CA VAL A 172 -12.84 3.58 -0.09
C VAL A 172 -13.78 3.78 1.10
N ARG A 173 -15.01 4.25 0.86
CA ARG A 173 -16.01 4.40 1.94
C ARG A 173 -16.33 3.09 2.66
N VAL A 174 -16.39 1.96 1.94
CA VAL A 174 -16.60 0.64 2.58
C VAL A 174 -15.40 0.25 3.44
N LEU A 175 -14.17 0.49 2.96
CA LEU A 175 -12.97 0.23 3.74
C LEU A 175 -12.91 1.10 5.01
N GLU A 176 -13.23 2.40 4.90
CA GLU A 176 -13.32 3.31 6.07
C GLU A 176 -14.26 2.75 7.14
N GLN A 177 -15.46 2.32 6.74
CA GLN A 177 -16.45 1.72 7.65
C GLN A 177 -15.97 0.37 8.21
N LEU A 178 -15.31 -0.45 7.40
CA LEU A 178 -14.79 -1.75 7.83
C LEU A 178 -13.74 -1.57 8.93
N TRP A 179 -12.78 -0.66 8.73
CA TRP A 179 -11.77 -0.31 9.73
C TRP A 179 -12.40 0.28 10.99
N LEU A 180 -13.31 1.25 10.83
CA LEU A 180 -14.01 1.88 11.95
C LEU A 180 -14.73 0.85 12.82
N HIS A 181 -15.60 0.03 12.23
CA HIS A 181 -16.42 -0.89 12.98
C HIS A 181 -15.64 -2.10 13.50
N ALA A 182 -14.58 -2.52 12.81
CA ALA A 182 -13.71 -3.59 13.30
C ALA A 182 -12.93 -3.19 14.57
N LEU A 183 -12.60 -1.90 14.73
CA LEU A 183 -11.73 -1.43 15.80
C LEU A 183 -12.46 -0.70 16.94
N TRP A 184 -13.59 -0.05 16.66
CA TRP A 184 -14.31 0.78 17.63
C TRP A 184 -15.74 0.31 17.95
N ALA A 185 -16.24 -0.77 17.32
CA ALA A 185 -17.59 -1.29 17.57
C ALA A 185 -17.62 -2.67 18.25
N GLY A 186 -16.50 -3.15 18.79
CA GLY A 186 -16.40 -4.42 19.50
C GLY A 186 -17.18 -4.43 20.81
N ARG A 187 -18.30 -5.16 20.79
CA ARG A 187 -19.24 -5.53 21.86
C ARG A 187 -19.98 -4.40 22.63
N PRO A 188 -21.30 -4.59 22.84
CA PRO A 188 -22.18 -3.66 23.57
C PRO A 188 -21.89 -3.60 25.08
#